data_AF-A0A0W0Z1M3-F1
#
_entry.id   AF-A0A0W0Z1M3-F1
#
_cell.length_a   1.000
_cell.length_b   1.000
_cell.length_c   1.000
_cell.angle_alpha   90.00
_cell.angle_beta   90.00
_cell.angle_gamma   90.00
#
_symmetry.space_group_name_H-M   'P 1'
#
loop_
_entity.id
_entity.type
_entity.pdbx_description
1 polymer ?
#
loop_
_entity_poly.entity_id
_entity_poly.type
_entity_poly.pdbx_seq_one_letter_code
_entity_poly.pdbx_strand_id
1 'polypeptide(L)'
;MFFKNDPSNPQKKTDPIEEELKKSLKGDLLNNEPFIKNCVKIEKFFMDIDAVENQLTRLNNLLATKLENSKLTAGEKKATKQLRTLLQELLTNAGFREGMVQTIGEKGLKKEDFMFLTASGFMLKDSSLRGKPHGEFTHAIQWCLIILKQEQDPTFLDNMAIKDICDNIFKLLGHENSTTTHPFNCWDQLVDMGADDARSPEWLSGHIQDDENGNYPLLAKIIKSRTTKDSKAHLEEKLKNPPLERYEKNENIENILMPKLNK
;
A
#
# COMPACT_ATOMS: atom_id res chain seq x y z
N MET A 1 42.69 36.00 -5.81
CA MET A 1 42.80 35.22 -4.56
C MET A 1 41.57 34.35 -4.48
N PHE A 2 41.73 33.03 -4.61
CA PHE A 2 40.64 32.07 -4.45
C PHE A 2 40.46 31.81 -2.96
N PHE A 3 39.23 31.99 -2.45
CA PHE A 3 38.91 31.63 -1.08
C PHE A 3 39.07 30.11 -0.91
N LYS A 4 39.94 29.74 0.03
CA LYS A 4 40.13 28.36 0.49
C LYS A 4 38.80 27.85 1.05
N ASN A 5 38.40 26.67 0.59
CA ASN A 5 37.36 25.87 1.20
C ASN A 5 37.67 25.70 2.70
N ASP A 6 36.79 26.23 3.54
CA ASP A 6 36.76 25.99 4.97
C ASP A 6 36.25 24.55 5.21
N PRO A 7 37.05 23.64 5.79
CA PRO A 7 36.63 22.25 6.05
C PRO A 7 35.70 22.12 7.27
N SER A 8 35.40 23.21 7.98
CA SER A 8 34.67 23.18 9.26
C SER A 8 33.15 23.17 9.14
N ASN A 9 32.59 23.27 7.93
CA ASN A 9 31.15 23.23 7.73
C ASN A 9 30.77 22.36 6.51
N PRO A 10 30.71 21.02 6.65
CA PRO A 10 29.98 20.23 5.70
C PRO A 10 28.51 20.62 5.88
N GLN A 11 28.03 21.57 5.07
CA GLN A 11 26.60 21.63 4.79
C GLN A 11 26.22 20.23 4.32
N LYS A 12 25.71 19.39 5.24
CA LYS A 12 24.96 18.19 4.89
C LYS A 12 23.93 18.69 3.90
N LYS A 13 24.12 18.40 2.62
CA LYS A 13 23.06 18.51 1.64
C LYS A 13 22.01 17.51 2.11
N THR A 14 21.05 18.00 2.89
CA THR A 14 19.90 17.21 3.28
C THR A 14 19.13 16.88 2.01
N ASP A 15 18.72 15.61 1.91
CA ASP A 15 18.01 15.10 0.76
C ASP A 15 16.67 15.85 0.62
N PRO A 16 16.36 16.47 -0.53
CA PRO A 16 15.10 17.20 -0.71
C PRO A 16 13.86 16.35 -0.39
N ILE A 17 13.91 15.04 -0.65
CA ILE A 17 12.83 14.10 -0.34
C ILE A 17 12.68 13.96 1.18
N GLU A 18 13.79 13.83 1.90
CA GLU A 18 13.79 13.73 3.36
C GLU A 18 13.23 15.00 4.01
N GLU A 19 13.62 16.17 3.52
CA GLU A 19 13.11 17.46 4.02
C GLU A 19 11.61 17.62 3.77
N GLU A 20 11.12 17.19 2.61
CA GLU A 20 9.69 17.22 2.30
C GLU A 20 8.91 16.26 3.20
N LEU A 21 9.37 15.01 3.34
CA LEU A 21 8.77 14.02 4.24
C LEU A 21 8.70 14.52 5.69
N LYS A 22 9.76 15.16 6.18
CA LYS A 22 9.82 15.71 7.55
C LYS A 22 8.75 16.77 7.81
N LYS A 23 8.25 17.51 6.80
CA LYS A 23 7.14 18.47 6.97
C LYS A 23 5.83 17.78 7.37
N SER A 24 5.67 16.51 7.02
CA SER A 24 4.51 15.69 7.35
C SER A 24 4.63 15.00 8.71
N LEU A 25 5.76 15.17 9.43
CA LEU A 25 6.03 14.52 10.71
C LEU A 25 6.11 15.54 11.87
N LYS A 26 5.76 15.09 13.08
CA LYS A 26 5.95 15.84 14.32
C LYS A 26 6.33 14.91 15.48
N GLY A 27 6.62 15.48 16.64
CA GLY A 27 6.89 14.72 17.86
C GLY A 27 8.01 13.69 17.68
N ASP A 28 7.78 12.48 18.18
CA ASP A 28 8.80 11.42 18.19
C ASP A 28 9.14 10.91 16.79
N LEU A 29 8.19 10.92 15.84
CA LEU A 29 8.45 10.44 14.48
C LEU A 29 9.35 11.40 13.69
N LEU A 30 9.30 12.71 13.98
CA LEU A 30 10.19 13.69 13.35
C LEU A 30 11.68 13.44 13.70
N ASN A 31 11.94 12.82 14.85
CA ASN A 31 13.28 12.49 15.32
C ASN A 31 13.62 11.00 15.14
N ASN A 32 12.71 10.20 14.56
CA ASN A 32 12.92 8.77 14.32
C ASN A 32 13.69 8.56 13.01
N GLU A 33 15.00 8.73 13.07
CA GLU A 33 15.91 8.61 11.93
C GLU A 33 15.80 7.27 11.17
N PRO A 34 15.71 6.09 11.82
CA PRO A 34 15.47 4.83 11.12
C PRO A 34 14.16 4.82 10.31
N PHE A 35 13.07 5.32 10.88
CA PHE A 35 11.78 5.40 10.18
C PHE A 35 11.86 6.31 8.97
N ILE A 36 12.38 7.53 9.16
CA ILE A 36 12.54 8.52 8.09
C ILE A 36 13.37 7.96 6.93
N LYS A 37 14.51 7.33 7.20
CA LYS A 37 15.35 6.73 6.16
C LYS A 37 14.62 5.66 5.36
N ASN A 38 13.89 4.78 6.03
CA ASN A 38 13.12 3.74 5.36
C ASN A 38 11.99 4.33 4.50
N CYS A 39 11.30 5.35 4.99
CA CYS A 39 10.30 6.08 4.21
C CYS A 39 10.91 6.74 2.96
N VAL A 40 12.06 7.41 3.08
CA VAL A 40 12.76 8.02 1.93
C VAL A 40 13.17 6.96 0.90
N LYS A 41 13.62 5.78 1.33
CA LYS A 41 13.96 4.69 0.41
C LYS A 41 12.73 4.15 -0.30
N ILE A 42 11.60 3.98 0.41
CA ILE A 42 10.32 3.60 -0.18
C ILE A 42 9.87 4.64 -1.21
N GLU A 43 9.97 5.92 -0.87
CA GLU A 43 9.57 7.01 -1.78
C GLU A 43 10.40 6.99 -3.06
N LYS A 44 11.73 6.88 -2.93
CA LYS A 44 12.64 6.75 -4.09
C LYS A 44 12.35 5.51 -4.92
N PHE A 45 12.02 4.39 -4.29
CA PHE A 45 11.65 3.17 -4.99
C PHE A 45 10.38 3.37 -5.83
N PHE A 46 9.35 4.03 -5.30
CA PHE A 46 8.13 4.27 -6.06
C PHE A 46 8.28 5.32 -7.17
N MET A 47 9.26 6.21 -7.05
CA MET A 47 9.66 7.14 -8.14
C MET A 47 10.44 6.45 -9.26
N ASP A 48 11.05 5.29 -8.99
CA ASP A 48 11.81 4.50 -9.95
C ASP A 48 10.89 3.47 -10.64
N ILE A 49 10.33 3.86 -11.79
CA ILE A 49 9.37 3.06 -12.56
C ILE A 49 9.96 1.69 -12.90
N ASP A 50 11.22 1.60 -13.34
CA ASP A 50 11.86 0.34 -13.72
C ASP A 50 11.97 -0.62 -12.52
N ALA A 51 12.32 -0.09 -11.34
CA ALA A 51 12.36 -0.87 -10.12
C ALA A 51 10.98 -1.41 -9.72
N VAL A 52 9.93 -0.59 -9.88
CA VAL A 52 8.53 -0.98 -9.65
C VAL A 52 8.09 -2.04 -10.64
N GLU A 53 8.37 -1.89 -11.94
CA GLU A 53 8.02 -2.85 -12.99
C GLU A 53 8.60 -4.24 -12.73
N ASN A 54 9.85 -4.28 -12.23
CA ASN A 54 10.48 -5.53 -11.86
C ASN A 54 9.73 -6.25 -10.71
N GLN A 55 9.24 -5.52 -9.70
CA GLN A 55 8.44 -6.13 -8.65
C GLN A 55 7.03 -6.51 -9.12
N LEU A 56 6.42 -5.75 -10.03
CA LEU A 56 5.13 -6.10 -10.64
C LEU A 56 5.24 -7.40 -11.44
N THR A 57 6.31 -7.56 -12.22
CA THR A 57 6.63 -8.79 -12.95
C THR A 57 6.78 -9.96 -11.98
N ARG A 58 7.51 -9.77 -10.88
CA ARG A 58 7.69 -10.79 -9.84
C ARG A 58 6.36 -11.17 -9.18
N LEU A 59 5.51 -10.19 -8.84
CA LEU A 59 4.18 -10.43 -8.30
C LEU A 59 3.28 -11.22 -9.27
N ASN A 60 3.35 -10.89 -10.57
CA ASN A 60 2.64 -11.62 -11.62
C ASN A 60 3.09 -13.08 -11.73
N ASN A 61 4.40 -13.34 -11.63
CA ASN A 61 4.95 -14.70 -11.67
C ASN A 61 4.54 -15.54 -10.45
N LEU A 62 4.48 -14.92 -9.26
CA LEU A 62 3.93 -15.57 -8.07
C LEU A 62 2.44 -15.90 -8.24
N LEU A 63 1.67 -14.98 -8.82
CA LEU A 63 0.27 -15.23 -9.15
C LEU A 63 0.11 -16.36 -10.17
N ALA A 64 0.93 -16.39 -11.22
CA ALA A 64 0.92 -17.45 -12.23
C ALA A 64 1.10 -18.82 -11.58
N THR A 65 2.13 -18.97 -10.73
CA THR A 65 2.41 -20.18 -9.97
C THR A 65 1.22 -20.61 -9.12
N LYS A 66 0.56 -19.65 -8.44
CA LYS A 66 -0.59 -19.94 -7.58
C LYS A 66 -1.83 -20.39 -8.36
N LEU A 67 -2.06 -19.78 -9.54
CA LEU A 67 -3.14 -20.16 -10.44
C LEU A 67 -2.92 -21.55 -11.05
N GLU A 68 -1.69 -21.85 -11.47
CA GLU A 68 -1.30 -23.16 -12.00
C GLU A 68 -1.51 -24.27 -10.96
N ASN A 69 -1.01 -24.06 -9.74
CA ASN A 69 -1.20 -24.99 -8.61
C ASN A 69 -2.68 -25.22 -8.28
N SER A 70 -3.52 -24.22 -8.55
CA SER A 70 -4.97 -24.29 -8.32
C SER A 70 -5.76 -24.79 -9.54
N LYS A 71 -5.10 -25.04 -10.69
CA LYS A 71 -5.72 -25.35 -11.99
C LYS A 71 -6.77 -24.32 -12.42
N LEU A 72 -6.51 -23.04 -12.17
CA LEU A 72 -7.41 -21.92 -12.50
C LEU A 72 -6.83 -21.08 -13.63
N THR A 73 -7.68 -20.54 -14.50
CA THR A 73 -7.28 -19.53 -15.48
C THR A 73 -7.60 -18.11 -15.00
N ALA A 74 -6.85 -17.10 -15.46
CA ALA A 74 -7.03 -15.70 -15.02
C ALA A 74 -8.40 -15.09 -15.34
N GLY A 75 -9.18 -15.69 -16.25
CA GLY A 75 -10.56 -15.25 -16.55
C GLY A 75 -11.61 -15.70 -15.53
N GLU A 76 -11.26 -16.62 -14.63
CA GLU A 76 -12.21 -17.19 -13.68
C GLU A 76 -12.39 -16.31 -12.45
N LYS A 77 -13.62 -16.19 -11.95
CA LYS A 77 -13.92 -15.47 -10.68
C LYS A 77 -13.08 -15.96 -9.49
N LYS A 78 -12.60 -17.21 -9.55
CA LYS A 78 -11.70 -17.79 -8.53
C LYS A 78 -10.26 -17.26 -8.63
N ALA A 79 -9.82 -16.74 -9.77
CA ALA A 79 -8.49 -16.14 -9.93
C ALA A 79 -8.32 -14.88 -9.07
N THR A 80 -9.35 -14.02 -8.98
CA THR A 80 -9.34 -12.87 -8.05
C THR A 80 -9.17 -13.31 -6.59
N LYS A 81 -9.73 -14.47 -6.21
CA LYS A 81 -9.54 -15.01 -4.86
C LYS A 81 -8.07 -15.39 -4.63
N GLN A 82 -7.42 -15.99 -5.63
CA GLN A 82 -5.99 -16.32 -5.55
C GLN A 82 -5.10 -15.07 -5.46
N LEU A 83 -5.40 -14.01 -6.22
CA LEU A 83 -4.71 -12.73 -6.06
C LEU A 83 -4.88 -12.19 -4.63
N ARG A 84 -6.12 -12.17 -4.11
CA ARG A 84 -6.37 -11.72 -2.74
C ARG A 84 -5.60 -12.54 -1.70
N THR A 85 -5.57 -13.86 -1.86
CA THR A 85 -4.82 -14.76 -0.97
C THR A 85 -3.32 -14.51 -1.06
N LEU A 86 -2.76 -14.33 -2.27
CA LEU A 86 -1.35 -14.01 -2.46
C LEU A 86 -0.96 -12.69 -1.78
N LEU A 87 -1.75 -11.63 -1.99
CA LEU A 87 -1.52 -10.34 -1.33
C LEU A 87 -1.57 -10.49 0.19
N GLN A 88 -2.55 -11.24 0.72
CA GLN A 88 -2.65 -11.49 2.16
C GLN A 88 -1.47 -12.28 2.71
N GLU A 89 -0.98 -13.30 2.00
CA GLU A 89 0.20 -14.09 2.41
C GLU A 89 1.44 -13.20 2.52
N LEU A 90 1.70 -12.36 1.51
CA LEU A 90 2.82 -11.41 1.53
C LEU A 90 2.70 -10.41 2.68
N LEU A 91 1.53 -9.80 2.85
CA LEU A 91 1.28 -8.85 3.94
C LEU A 91 1.43 -9.52 5.31
N THR A 92 0.91 -10.73 5.50
CA THR A 92 1.01 -11.46 6.78
C THR A 92 2.45 -11.82 7.10
N ASN A 93 3.24 -12.24 6.10
CA ASN A 93 4.67 -12.48 6.26
C ASN A 93 5.44 -11.23 6.69
N ALA A 94 4.92 -10.04 6.34
CA ALA A 94 5.48 -8.75 6.72
C ALA A 94 4.97 -8.19 8.06
N GLY A 95 4.21 -9.00 8.82
CA GLY A 95 3.72 -8.63 10.16
C GLY A 95 2.35 -7.93 10.16
N PHE A 96 1.69 -7.78 9.01
CA PHE A 96 0.33 -7.25 8.96
C PHE A 96 -0.67 -8.24 9.56
N ARG A 97 -1.81 -7.74 10.02
CA ARG A 97 -2.89 -8.60 10.50
C ARG A 97 -3.52 -9.41 9.37
N GLU A 98 -3.97 -10.60 9.72
CA GLU A 98 -4.71 -11.46 8.81
C GLU A 98 -6.07 -10.83 8.46
N GLY A 99 -6.31 -10.69 7.17
CA GLY A 99 -7.56 -10.20 6.58
C GLY A 99 -7.57 -8.68 6.34
N MET A 100 -7.85 -8.30 5.09
CA MET A 100 -8.05 -6.90 4.71
C MET A 100 -9.44 -6.40 5.10
N VAL A 101 -9.47 -5.26 5.79
CA VAL A 101 -10.68 -4.56 6.26
C VAL A 101 -11.35 -3.82 5.10
N GLN A 102 -12.68 -3.71 5.15
CA GLN A 102 -13.48 -3.08 4.09
C GLN A 102 -14.56 -2.17 4.67
N THR A 103 -14.81 -1.01 4.06
CA THR A 103 -15.98 -0.18 4.35
C THR A 103 -17.28 -0.76 3.78
N ILE A 104 -18.35 -0.51 4.52
CA ILE A 104 -19.74 -0.73 4.11
C ILE A 104 -20.14 0.52 3.31
N GLY A 105 -20.02 0.44 1.98
CA GLY A 105 -20.54 1.42 1.02
C GLY A 105 -19.59 2.46 0.50
N GLU A 106 -20.16 3.51 -0.08
CA GLU A 106 -19.42 4.63 -0.71
C GLU A 106 -18.85 5.63 0.32
N LYS A 107 -19.17 5.47 1.62
CA LYS A 107 -18.65 6.34 2.66
C LYS A 107 -17.22 5.92 2.98
N GLY A 108 -16.27 6.81 2.74
CA GLY A 108 -14.89 6.66 3.20
C GLY A 108 -14.80 6.60 4.72
N LEU A 109 -13.69 6.07 5.22
CA LEU A 109 -13.36 6.06 6.64
C LEU A 109 -13.15 7.49 7.17
N LYS A 110 -13.59 7.74 8.41
CA LYS A 110 -13.13 8.93 9.15
C LYS A 110 -11.63 8.84 9.37
N LYS A 111 -10.97 9.99 9.47
CA LYS A 111 -9.51 10.07 9.63
C LYS A 111 -9.05 9.28 10.86
N GLU A 112 -9.75 9.41 11.97
CA GLU A 112 -9.42 8.77 13.24
C GLU A 112 -9.51 7.25 13.14
N ASP A 113 -10.56 6.75 12.48
CA ASP A 113 -10.77 5.32 12.28
C ASP A 113 -9.72 4.72 11.32
N PHE A 114 -9.40 5.44 10.24
CA PHE A 114 -8.31 5.07 9.32
C PHE A 114 -6.97 4.98 10.06
N MET A 115 -6.63 6.01 10.85
CA MET A 115 -5.41 6.06 11.63
C MET A 115 -5.34 4.91 12.65
N PHE A 116 -6.43 4.65 13.36
CA PHE A 116 -6.52 3.54 14.31
C PHE A 116 -6.32 2.17 13.64
N LEU A 117 -7.00 1.91 12.52
CA LEU A 117 -6.88 0.64 11.79
C LEU A 117 -5.47 0.44 11.22
N THR A 118 -4.87 1.50 10.70
CA THR A 118 -3.50 1.50 10.18
C THR A 118 -2.49 1.25 11.31
N ALA A 119 -2.60 1.97 12.43
CA ALA A 119 -1.77 1.77 13.62
C ALA A 119 -1.95 0.38 14.25
N SER A 120 -3.10 -0.27 14.03
CA SER A 120 -3.38 -1.64 14.45
C SER A 120 -2.81 -2.70 13.51
N GLY A 121 -2.26 -2.31 12.36
CA GLY A 121 -1.64 -3.18 11.35
C GLY A 121 -2.63 -3.82 10.37
N PHE A 122 -3.85 -3.28 10.25
CA PHE A 122 -4.81 -3.75 9.25
C PHE A 122 -4.58 -3.08 7.89
N MET A 123 -4.44 -3.88 6.85
CA MET A 123 -4.55 -3.38 5.48
C MET A 123 -6.02 -3.14 5.12
N LEU A 124 -6.27 -2.03 4.43
CA LEU A 124 -7.62 -1.57 4.07
C LEU A 124 -7.81 -1.70 2.56
N LYS A 125 -9.01 -2.08 2.12
CA LYS A 125 -9.36 -1.98 0.69
C LYS A 125 -9.50 -0.52 0.29
N ASP A 126 -8.97 -0.15 -0.86
CA ASP A 126 -8.91 1.20 -1.40
C ASP A 126 -10.25 1.96 -1.44
N SER A 127 -11.36 1.28 -1.75
CA SER A 127 -12.71 1.88 -1.69
C SER A 127 -13.08 2.42 -0.29
N SER A 128 -12.30 2.06 0.72
CA SER A 128 -12.42 2.47 2.12
C SER A 128 -11.59 3.72 2.45
N LEU A 129 -10.60 4.05 1.61
CA LEU A 129 -9.53 4.99 1.93
C LEU A 129 -9.81 6.42 1.42
N ARG A 130 -10.18 6.61 0.13
CA ARG A 130 -10.57 7.93 -0.44
C ARG A 130 -11.26 7.80 -1.81
N GLY A 131 -11.98 8.85 -2.21
CA GLY A 131 -13.02 8.85 -3.25
C GLY A 131 -12.59 8.86 -4.72
N LYS A 132 -11.33 8.58 -5.07
CA LYS A 132 -10.91 8.43 -6.47
C LYS A 132 -10.87 6.94 -6.86
N PRO A 133 -11.41 6.55 -8.03
CA PRO A 133 -11.47 5.15 -8.41
C PRO A 133 -10.10 4.66 -8.91
N HIS A 134 -9.39 3.88 -8.08
CA HIS A 134 -8.14 3.21 -8.45
C HIS A 134 -8.17 1.69 -8.20
N GLY A 135 -9.35 1.09 -8.03
CA GLY A 135 -9.52 -0.35 -7.80
C GLY A 135 -9.72 -0.70 -6.32
N GLU A 136 -9.58 -1.99 -5.98
CA GLU A 136 -9.82 -2.48 -4.60
C GLU A 136 -8.54 -2.75 -3.80
N PHE A 137 -7.39 -2.86 -4.46
CA PHE A 137 -6.18 -3.49 -3.90
C PHE A 137 -4.90 -2.71 -4.15
N THR A 138 -4.95 -1.48 -4.67
CA THR A 138 -3.74 -0.78 -5.14
C THR A 138 -2.82 -0.43 -3.99
N HIS A 139 -3.33 0.01 -2.83
CA HIS A 139 -2.47 0.18 -1.66
C HIS A 139 -1.91 -1.15 -1.14
N ALA A 140 -2.73 -2.22 -1.15
CA ALA A 140 -2.23 -3.55 -0.81
C ALA A 140 -1.11 -4.01 -1.77
N ILE A 141 -1.21 -3.68 -3.05
CA ILE A 141 -0.19 -3.96 -4.06
C ILE A 141 1.06 -3.12 -3.78
N GLN A 142 0.96 -1.80 -3.56
CA GLN A 142 2.11 -0.95 -3.21
C GLN A 142 2.92 -1.56 -2.05
N TRP A 143 2.25 -1.97 -0.97
CA TRP A 143 2.90 -2.63 0.16
C TRP A 143 3.51 -3.99 -0.19
N CYS A 144 2.86 -4.79 -1.03
CA CYS A 144 3.46 -6.03 -1.54
C CYS A 144 4.71 -5.76 -2.39
N LEU A 145 4.77 -4.67 -3.18
CA LEU A 145 5.97 -4.32 -3.95
C LEU A 145 7.14 -3.93 -3.04
N ILE A 146 6.88 -3.18 -1.95
CA ILE A 146 7.87 -2.89 -0.91
C ILE A 146 8.42 -4.19 -0.31
N ILE A 147 7.54 -5.11 0.05
CA ILE A 147 7.90 -6.42 0.64
C ILE A 147 8.77 -7.23 -0.33
N LEU A 148 8.33 -7.36 -1.59
CA LEU A 148 9.07 -8.09 -2.61
C LEU A 148 10.43 -7.45 -2.87
N LYS A 149 10.52 -6.12 -2.91
CA LYS A 149 11.79 -5.41 -3.07
C LYS A 149 12.74 -5.72 -1.91
N GLN A 150 12.25 -5.71 -0.66
CA GLN A 150 13.06 -6.07 0.51
C GLN A 150 13.50 -7.54 0.50
N GLU A 151 12.65 -8.46 0.02
CA GLU A 151 13.04 -9.87 -0.14
C GLU A 151 14.13 -10.05 -1.21
N GLN A 152 14.07 -9.27 -2.29
CA GLN A 152 15.06 -9.32 -3.36
C GLN A 152 16.40 -8.72 -2.91
N ASP A 153 16.33 -7.61 -2.19
CA ASP A 153 17.48 -6.82 -1.77
C ASP A 153 17.29 -6.38 -0.31
N PRO A 154 17.85 -7.14 0.66
CA PRO A 154 17.71 -6.82 2.07
C PRO A 154 18.25 -5.44 2.46
N THR A 155 19.11 -4.82 1.65
CA THR A 155 19.65 -3.48 1.94
C THR A 155 18.64 -2.35 1.67
N PHE A 156 17.56 -2.66 0.93
CA PHE A 156 16.50 -1.71 0.60
C PHE A 156 15.87 -1.08 1.85
N LEU A 157 15.63 -1.84 2.92
CA LEU A 157 15.14 -1.33 4.22
C LEU A 157 16.17 -1.57 5.33
N ASP A 158 17.46 -1.33 5.05
CA ASP A 158 18.55 -1.41 6.04
C ASP A 158 18.66 -2.77 6.76
N ASN A 159 18.45 -3.86 6.02
CA ASN A 159 18.45 -5.23 6.54
C ASN A 159 17.35 -5.50 7.57
N MET A 160 16.27 -4.71 7.57
CA MET A 160 15.06 -5.00 8.33
C MET A 160 14.51 -6.36 7.90
N ALA A 161 14.19 -7.22 8.87
CA ALA A 161 13.54 -8.49 8.58
C ALA A 161 12.12 -8.22 8.04
N ILE A 162 11.68 -9.00 7.05
CA ILE A 162 10.38 -8.81 6.39
C ILE A 162 9.23 -8.69 7.41
N LYS A 163 9.19 -9.59 8.40
CA LYS A 163 8.19 -9.63 9.47
C LYS A 163 8.06 -8.35 10.31
N ASP A 164 9.08 -7.49 10.29
CA ASP A 164 9.17 -6.29 11.11
C ASP A 164 8.74 -5.02 10.34
N ILE A 165 8.45 -5.14 9.02
CA ILE A 165 8.03 -4.02 8.16
C ILE A 165 6.74 -3.37 8.68
N CYS A 166 5.74 -4.16 9.08
CA CYS A 166 4.47 -3.61 9.55
C CYS A 166 4.66 -2.76 10.81
N ASP A 167 5.43 -3.24 11.78
CA ASP A 167 5.61 -2.58 13.07
C ASP A 167 6.53 -1.35 12.98
N ASN A 168 7.55 -1.39 12.14
CA ASN A 168 8.57 -0.34 12.07
C ASN A 168 8.29 0.73 11.01
N ILE A 169 7.31 0.50 10.12
CA ILE A 169 6.96 1.45 9.06
C ILE A 169 5.45 1.64 8.98
N PHE A 170 4.69 0.61 8.60
CA PHE A 170 3.26 0.76 8.27
C PHE A 170 2.43 1.32 9.43
N LYS A 171 2.53 0.72 10.62
CA LYS A 171 1.75 1.15 11.80
C LYS A 171 2.06 2.60 12.21
N LEU A 172 3.29 3.05 11.99
CA LEU A 172 3.69 4.43 12.31
C LEU A 172 3.00 5.46 11.40
N LEU A 173 2.56 5.07 10.20
CA LEU A 173 1.77 5.92 9.31
C LEU A 173 0.38 6.23 9.87
N GLY A 174 -0.15 5.39 10.76
CA GLY A 174 -1.39 5.64 11.49
C GLY A 174 -1.22 6.40 12.81
N HIS A 175 0.01 6.73 13.22
CA HIS A 175 0.26 7.43 14.48
C HIS A 175 -0.14 8.91 14.38
N GLU A 176 -0.53 9.55 15.48
CA GLU A 176 -0.81 11.00 15.48
C GLU A 176 0.39 11.88 15.05
N ASN A 177 1.60 11.34 15.11
CA ASN A 177 2.85 12.01 14.79
C ASN A 177 3.19 11.94 13.29
N SER A 178 2.43 11.17 12.50
CA SER A 178 2.55 11.08 11.04
C SER A 178 1.68 12.10 10.30
N THR A 179 0.99 12.97 11.04
CA THR A 179 0.11 14.01 10.52
C THR A 179 0.42 15.36 11.17
N THR A 180 0.58 16.37 10.32
CA THR A 180 0.79 17.77 10.73
C THR A 180 -0.29 18.66 10.12
N THR A 181 -0.11 19.99 10.19
CA THR A 181 -0.90 20.97 9.43
C THR A 181 -0.50 21.04 7.95
N HIS A 182 0.53 20.30 7.54
CA HIS A 182 0.91 20.15 6.14
C HIS A 182 -0.23 19.50 5.33
N PRO A 183 -0.49 19.92 4.08
CA PRO A 183 -1.60 19.41 3.28
C PRO A 183 -1.56 17.90 3.02
N PHE A 184 -0.36 17.31 3.06
CA PHE A 184 -0.14 15.88 2.88
C PHE A 184 0.44 15.29 4.17
N ASN A 185 -0.21 14.26 4.70
CA ASN A 185 0.34 13.46 5.80
C ASN A 185 1.40 12.46 5.26
N CYS A 186 2.10 11.75 6.15
CA CYS A 186 3.17 10.82 5.75
C CYS A 186 2.68 9.66 4.85
N TRP A 187 1.45 9.16 5.08
CA TRP A 187 0.81 8.18 4.19
C TRP A 187 0.60 8.77 2.79
N ASP A 188 0.06 10.00 2.72
CA ASP A 188 -0.18 10.68 1.45
C ASP A 188 1.12 10.85 0.64
N GLN A 189 2.22 11.22 1.31
CA GLN A 189 3.52 11.39 0.65
C GLN A 189 4.08 10.07 0.08
N LEU A 190 3.84 8.94 0.75
CA LEU A 190 4.45 7.67 0.35
C LEU A 190 3.64 6.89 -0.68
N VAL A 191 2.32 6.87 -0.54
CA VAL A 191 1.47 5.89 -1.26
C VAL A 191 0.14 6.46 -1.76
N ASP A 192 -0.18 7.73 -1.49
CA ASP A 192 -1.45 8.37 -1.90
C ASP A 192 -1.21 9.80 -2.43
N MET A 193 -0.13 10.00 -3.19
CA MET A 193 0.25 11.28 -3.77
C MET A 193 -0.31 11.41 -5.19
N GLY A 194 -0.78 12.60 -5.58
CA GLY A 194 -1.09 12.88 -7.00
C GLY A 194 0.16 13.07 -7.85
N ALA A 195 0.87 11.98 -8.17
CA ALA A 195 2.12 11.93 -8.94
C ALA A 195 2.01 11.06 -10.21
N ASP A 196 2.95 11.23 -11.14
CA ASP A 196 3.06 10.42 -12.37
C ASP A 196 3.96 9.17 -12.16
N ASP A 197 3.87 8.57 -10.96
CA ASP A 197 4.66 7.40 -10.54
C ASP A 197 3.89 6.55 -9.52
N ALA A 198 4.52 5.50 -8.99
CA ALA A 198 3.84 4.52 -8.14
C ALA A 198 3.45 5.05 -6.73
N ARG A 199 3.79 6.30 -6.38
CA ARG A 199 3.25 6.98 -5.20
C ARG A 199 1.79 7.38 -5.41
N SER A 200 1.33 7.48 -6.67
CA SER A 200 -0.10 7.61 -7.00
C SER A 200 -0.74 6.25 -7.18
N PRO A 201 -1.78 5.91 -6.39
CA PRO A 201 -2.52 4.68 -6.60
C PRO A 201 -3.34 4.74 -7.90
N GLU A 202 -3.81 5.90 -8.34
CA GLU A 202 -4.46 6.05 -9.65
C GLU A 202 -3.51 5.74 -10.80
N TRP A 203 -2.31 6.33 -10.78
CA TRP A 203 -1.29 6.08 -11.79
C TRP A 203 -0.90 4.61 -11.81
N LEU A 204 -0.58 4.01 -10.65
CA LEU A 204 -0.17 2.62 -10.57
C LEU A 204 -1.28 1.66 -11.05
N SER A 205 -2.52 1.94 -10.69
CA SER A 205 -3.67 1.15 -11.14
C SER A 205 -3.85 1.22 -12.66
N GLY A 206 -3.67 2.41 -13.26
CA GLY A 206 -3.65 2.59 -14.71
C GLY A 206 -2.50 1.83 -15.37
N HIS A 207 -1.27 2.05 -14.88
CA HIS A 207 -0.03 1.43 -15.37
C HIS A 207 -0.11 -0.11 -15.39
N ILE A 208 -0.68 -0.72 -14.35
CA ILE A 208 -0.87 -2.17 -14.31
C ILE A 208 -1.93 -2.65 -15.32
N GLN A 209 -3.01 -1.88 -15.51
CA GLN A 209 -4.11 -2.26 -16.41
C GLN A 209 -3.73 -2.13 -17.89
N ASP A 210 -2.88 -1.16 -18.21
CA ASP A 210 -2.40 -0.93 -19.57
C ASP A 210 -1.35 -1.97 -19.97
N ASP A 211 -0.45 -2.34 -19.04
CA ASP A 211 0.59 -3.37 -19.24
C ASP A 211 1.27 -3.23 -20.61
N GLU A 212 1.79 -2.02 -20.89
CA GLU A 212 2.28 -1.64 -22.23
C GLU A 212 3.32 -2.63 -22.78
N ASN A 213 4.15 -3.17 -21.89
CA ASN A 213 5.22 -4.11 -22.21
C ASN A 213 4.78 -5.60 -22.17
N GLY A 214 3.56 -5.90 -21.71
CA GLY A 214 3.05 -7.27 -21.60
C GLY A 214 3.75 -8.12 -20.54
N ASN A 215 4.34 -7.50 -19.52
CA ASN A 215 5.18 -8.17 -18.51
C ASN A 215 4.34 -8.77 -17.36
N TYR A 216 3.13 -8.26 -17.12
CA TYR A 216 2.27 -8.70 -16.01
C TYR A 216 0.80 -8.92 -16.43
N PRO A 217 0.54 -9.75 -17.45
CA PRO A 217 -0.77 -9.87 -18.08
C PRO A 217 -1.85 -10.48 -17.18
N LEU A 218 -1.48 -11.29 -16.18
CA LEU A 218 -2.44 -11.88 -15.24
C LEU A 218 -2.92 -10.83 -14.24
N LEU A 219 -2.00 -10.01 -13.71
CA LEU A 219 -2.34 -8.87 -12.86
C LEU A 219 -3.23 -7.88 -13.61
N ALA A 220 -2.81 -7.45 -14.81
CA ALA A 220 -3.55 -6.54 -15.66
C ALA A 220 -5.00 -6.99 -15.86
N LYS A 221 -5.19 -8.25 -16.27
CA LYS A 221 -6.51 -8.83 -16.51
C LYS A 221 -7.38 -8.88 -15.26
N ILE A 222 -6.84 -9.31 -14.12
CA ILE A 222 -7.61 -9.42 -12.88
C ILE A 222 -7.97 -8.03 -12.34
N ILE A 223 -7.03 -7.08 -12.32
CA ILE A 223 -7.28 -5.73 -11.82
C ILE A 223 -8.30 -5.01 -12.70
N LYS A 224 -8.15 -5.05 -14.03
CA LYS A 224 -9.11 -4.47 -14.98
C LYS A 224 -10.54 -4.99 -14.77
N SER A 225 -10.69 -6.27 -14.45
CA SER A 225 -12.00 -6.89 -14.14
C SER A 225 -12.62 -6.42 -12.82
N ARG A 226 -11.83 -5.85 -11.89
CA ARG A 226 -12.30 -5.32 -10.61
C ARG A 226 -12.57 -3.82 -10.71
N THR A 227 -11.71 -3.06 -11.38
CA THR A 227 -11.91 -1.61 -11.58
C THR A 227 -13.17 -1.32 -12.40
N THR A 228 -13.50 -2.15 -13.38
CA THR A 228 -14.72 -2.00 -14.22
C THR A 228 -16.00 -2.52 -13.59
N LYS A 229 -15.91 -3.36 -12.54
CA LYS A 229 -17.06 -4.12 -12.01
C LYS A 229 -17.76 -3.43 -10.84
N ASP A 230 -17.11 -2.52 -10.15
CA ASP A 230 -17.72 -1.79 -9.04
C ASP A 230 -18.49 -0.57 -9.59
N SER A 231 -19.58 -0.84 -10.33
CA SER A 231 -20.59 0.17 -10.61
C SER A 231 -21.24 0.60 -9.29
N LYS A 232 -21.66 1.86 -9.19
CA LYS A 232 -22.38 2.41 -8.03
C LYS A 232 -23.49 1.48 -7.52
N ALA A 233 -24.27 0.91 -8.44
CA ALA A 233 -25.33 -0.05 -8.13
C ALA A 233 -24.82 -1.34 -7.46
N HIS A 234 -23.65 -1.87 -7.86
CA HIS A 234 -23.07 -3.06 -7.24
C HIS A 234 -22.54 -2.80 -5.83
N LEU A 235 -21.98 -1.60 -5.59
CA LEU A 235 -21.55 -1.16 -4.27
C LEU A 235 -22.76 -0.93 -3.33
N GLU A 236 -23.84 -0.33 -3.85
CA GLU A 236 -25.13 -0.17 -3.15
C GLU A 236 -25.83 -1.51 -2.83
N GLU A 237 -25.64 -2.54 -3.66
CA GLU A 237 -26.16 -3.88 -3.40
C GLU A 237 -25.33 -4.62 -2.33
N LYS A 238 -23.99 -4.55 -2.40
CA LYS A 238 -23.09 -5.06 -1.34
C LYS A 238 -23.34 -4.37 0.00
N LEU A 239 -23.73 -3.10 -0.02
CA LEU A 239 -24.17 -2.32 1.14
C LEU A 239 -25.38 -2.93 1.84
N LYS A 240 -26.40 -3.31 1.05
CA LYS A 240 -27.63 -3.93 1.55
C LYS A 240 -27.39 -5.36 2.04
N ASN A 241 -26.50 -6.09 1.36
CA ASN A 241 -26.18 -7.49 1.66
C ASN A 241 -24.66 -7.69 1.78
N PRO A 242 -24.04 -7.28 2.92
CA PRO A 242 -22.61 -7.50 3.12
C PRO A 242 -22.32 -9.00 3.12
N PRO A 243 -21.15 -9.45 2.61
CA PRO A 243 -20.77 -10.86 2.59
C PRO A 243 -20.40 -11.35 4.00
N LEU A 244 -21.43 -11.55 4.84
CA LEU A 244 -21.34 -11.92 6.26
C LEU A 244 -20.67 -13.28 6.49
N GLU A 245 -20.52 -14.11 5.47
CA GLU A 245 -19.77 -15.37 5.58
C GLU A 245 -18.28 -15.13 5.90
N ARG A 246 -17.72 -14.00 5.47
CA ARG A 246 -16.27 -13.69 5.58
C ARG A 246 -15.97 -12.51 6.48
N TYR A 247 -16.97 -11.69 6.73
CA TYR A 247 -16.83 -10.45 7.44
C TYR A 247 -17.89 -10.33 8.54
N GLU A 248 -17.54 -9.63 9.60
CA GLU A 248 -18.46 -9.20 10.65
C GLU A 248 -18.44 -7.68 10.76
N LYS A 249 -19.55 -7.09 11.18
CA LYS A 249 -19.61 -5.65 11.41
C LYS A 249 -18.80 -5.32 12.67
N ASN A 250 -17.97 -4.30 12.61
CA ASN A 250 -17.30 -3.79 13.79
C ASN A 250 -18.34 -3.14 14.73
N GLU A 251 -18.30 -3.44 16.02
CA GLU A 251 -19.24 -2.90 17.00
C GLU A 251 -18.94 -1.42 17.34
N ASN A 252 -17.69 -1.01 17.20
CA ASN A 252 -17.19 0.31 17.63
C ASN A 252 -16.98 1.29 16.47
N ILE A 253 -16.71 0.79 15.27
CA ILE A 253 -16.51 1.61 14.06
C ILE A 253 -17.68 1.41 13.10
N GLU A 254 -18.46 2.48 12.93
CA GLU A 254 -19.61 2.47 12.02
C GLU A 254 -19.15 2.15 10.59
N ASN A 255 -19.93 1.35 9.87
CA ASN A 255 -19.71 1.05 8.46
C ASN A 255 -18.38 0.35 8.14
N ILE A 256 -17.82 -0.43 9.07
CA ILE A 256 -16.66 -1.29 8.80
C ILE A 256 -16.99 -2.78 8.90
N LEU A 257 -16.50 -3.53 7.92
CA LEU A 257 -16.45 -4.98 7.88
C LEU A 257 -15.06 -5.45 8.26
N MET A 258 -14.96 -6.07 9.44
CA MET A 258 -13.75 -6.77 9.88
C MET A 258 -13.76 -8.19 9.33
N PRO A 259 -12.61 -8.73 8.91
CA PRO A 259 -12.52 -10.14 8.57
C PRO A 259 -12.90 -10.99 9.78
N LYS A 260 -13.72 -12.02 9.57
CA LYS A 260 -13.98 -13.01 10.62
C LYS A 260 -12.67 -13.73 10.92
N LEU A 261 -12.25 -13.68 12.18
CA LEU A 261 -11.15 -14.52 12.64
C LEU A 261 -11.61 -15.98 12.54
N ASN A 262 -10.87 -16.81 11.80
CA ASN A 262 -11.11 -18.25 11.83
C ASN A 262 -10.90 -18.71 13.28
N LYS A 263 -11.96 -19.18 13.93
CA LYS A 263 -11.89 -19.84 15.23
C LYS A 263 -11.36 -21.25 15.07
#